data_AF-A0A921JG93-F1
#
_entry.id   AF-A0A921JG93-F1
#
_cell.length_a   1.000
_cell.length_b   1.000
_cell.length_c   1.000
_cell.angle_alpha   90.00
_cell.angle_beta   90.00
_cell.angle_gamma   90.00
#
_symmetry.space_group_name_H-M   'P 1'
#
loop_
_entity.id
_entity.type
_entity.pdbx_description
1 polymer ?
#
loop_
_entity_poly.entity_id
_entity_poly.type
_entity_poly.pdbx_seq_one_letter_code
_entity_poly.pdbx_strand_id
1 'polypeptide(L)' 'MLNADLLKPRPSLTHPGLIARAVEALGQGAGSSAEIWRRLTESYAVDLDAVATLLPCAEPEPLWLTTREPSRRR' A
#
# COMPACT_ATOMS: atom_id res chain seq x y z
N MET A 1 24.40 -5.54 -8.21
CA MET A 1 24.56 -4.96 -6.87
C MET A 1 23.59 -5.65 -5.95
N LEU A 2 24.08 -6.50 -5.04
CA LEU A 2 23.26 -7.19 -4.05
C LEU A 2 22.82 -6.13 -3.02
N ASN A 3 21.52 -5.96 -2.80
CA ASN A 3 20.97 -5.03 -1.82
C ASN A 3 21.50 -5.38 -0.42
N ALA A 4 22.58 -4.72 0.00
CA ALA A 4 23.26 -4.92 1.28
C ALA A 4 22.39 -4.49 2.50
N ASP A 5 21.24 -3.89 2.24
CA ASP A 5 20.30 -3.42 3.27
C ASP A 5 19.38 -4.53 3.82
N LEU A 6 19.38 -5.72 3.22
CA LEU A 6 18.57 -6.87 3.67
C LEU A 6 19.04 -7.51 5.00
N LEU A 7 20.20 -7.10 5.51
CA LEU A 7 20.81 -7.72 6.70
C LEU A 7 20.38 -7.08 8.02
N LYS A 8 19.64 -5.96 7.99
CA LYS A 8 19.04 -5.39 9.20
C LYS A 8 17.58 -5.83 9.28
N PRO A 9 17.18 -6.59 10.33
CA PRO A 9 15.78 -6.91 10.51
C PRO A 9 15.00 -5.61 10.66
N ARG A 10 14.03 -5.40 9.75
CA ARG A 10 13.12 -4.26 9.84
C ARG A 10 12.33 -4.38 11.16
N PRO A 11 12.19 -3.29 11.92
CA PRO A 11 11.37 -3.31 13.12
C PRO A 11 9.93 -3.67 12.77
N SER A 12 9.36 -4.60 13.56
CA SER A 12 7.99 -5.06 13.37
C SER A 12 7.00 -4.11 14.04
N LEU A 13 6.06 -3.59 13.26
CA LEU A 13 4.93 -2.78 13.70
C LEU A 13 3.65 -3.61 13.56
N THR A 14 3.36 -4.39 14.61
CA THR A 14 2.16 -5.24 14.69
C THR A 14 1.06 -4.63 15.56
N HIS A 15 1.40 -3.65 16.41
CA HIS A 15 0.42 -2.99 17.26
C HIS A 15 -0.37 -1.92 16.48
N PRO A 16 -1.71 -2.01 16.41
CA PRO A 16 -2.53 -1.11 15.61
C PRO A 16 -2.37 0.36 16.03
N GLY A 17 -2.18 0.63 17.32
CA GLY A 17 -1.91 1.99 17.81
C GLY A 17 -0.58 2.56 17.33
N LEU A 18 0.47 1.74 17.20
CA LEU A 18 1.76 2.17 16.67
C LEU A 18 1.69 2.35 15.15
N ILE A 19 0.95 1.48 14.44
CA ILE A 19 0.69 1.62 13.01
C ILE A 19 -0.06 2.93 12.74
N ALA A 20 -1.11 3.24 13.50
CA ALA A 20 -1.86 4.48 13.37
C ALA A 20 -0.95 5.71 13.56
N ARG A 21 -0.09 5.71 14.59
CA ARG A 21 0.86 6.82 14.80
C ARG A 21 1.89 6.94 13.67
N ALA A 22 2.36 5.82 13.13
CA ALA A 22 3.29 5.83 12.01
C ALA A 22 2.63 6.35 10.73
N VAL A 23 1.39 5.93 10.45
CA VAL A 23 0.57 6.43 9.33
C VAL A 23 0.35 7.94 9.45
N GLU A 24 -0.04 8.43 10.64
CA GLU A 24 -0.22 9.86 10.89
C GLU A 24 1.07 10.65 10.69
N ALA A 25 2.20 10.16 11.23
CA ALA A 25 3.50 10.81 11.10
C ALA A 25 3.99 10.85 9.63
N LEU A 26 3.76 9.78 8.87
CA LEU A 26 4.09 9.70 7.45
C LEU A 26 3.13 10.53 6.58
N GLY A 27 1.87 10.65 6.99
CA GLY A 27 0.82 11.41 6.31
C GLY A 27 1.07 12.91 6.28
N GLN A 28 1.72 13.47 7.30
CA GLN A 28 2.08 14.90 7.35
C GLN A 28 3.05 15.35 6.23
N GLY A 29 3.64 14.42 5.48
CA GLY A 29 4.56 14.71 4.36
C GLY A 29 4.36 13.82 3.14
N ALA A 30 3.21 13.16 3.02
CA ALA A 30 2.88 12.27 1.91
C ALA A 30 1.69 12.83 1.12
N GLY A 31 1.84 12.94 -0.20
CA GLY A 31 0.78 13.46 -1.08
C GLY A 31 -0.34 12.47 -1.41
N SER A 32 -0.24 11.21 -0.95
CA SER A 32 -1.22 10.16 -1.26
C SER A 32 -1.10 8.97 -0.29
N SER A 33 -2.21 8.25 -0.07
CA SER A 33 -2.26 7.02 0.72
C SER A 33 -1.27 5.95 0.23
N ALA A 34 -1.05 5.87 -1.09
CA ALA A 34 -0.09 4.95 -1.69
C ALA A 34 1.36 5.28 -1.31
N GLU A 35 1.68 6.57 -1.16
CA GLU A 35 3.00 7.03 -0.71
C GLU A 35 3.22 6.70 0.77
N ILE A 36 2.19 6.86 1.60
CA ILE A 36 2.23 6.46 3.02
C ILE A 36 2.50 4.96 3.13
N TRP A 37 1.76 4.14 2.37
CA TRP A 37 1.92 2.69 2.33
C TRP A 37 3.32 2.26 1.90
N ARG A 38 3.86 2.88 0.86
CA ARG A 38 5.21 2.62 0.36
C ARG A 38 6.25 2.89 1.45
N ARG A 39 6.26 4.10 2.03
CA ARG A 39 7.22 4.48 3.08
C ARG A 39 7.12 3.60 4.32
N LEU A 40 5.90 3.20 4.68
CA LEU A 40 5.64 2.34 5.83
C LEU A 40 6.25 0.94 5.62
N THR A 41 6.01 0.33 4.46
CA THR A 41 6.51 -1.02 4.14
C THR A 41 8.02 -1.06 3.81
N GLU A 42 8.59 0.06 3.36
CA GLU A 42 10.05 0.22 3.20
C GLU A 42 10.76 0.31 4.55
N SER A 43 10.16 0.99 5.53
CA SER A 43 10.79 1.25 6.83
C SER A 43 10.50 0.18 7.89
N TYR A 44 9.36 -0.50 7.80
CA TYR A 44 8.86 -1.41 8.84
C TYR A 44 8.30 -2.70 8.25
N ALA A 45 8.35 -3.76 9.04
CA ALA A 45 7.54 -4.95 8.80
C ALA A 45 6.18 -4.74 9.46
N VAL A 46 5.13 -4.54 8.67
CA VAL A 46 3.77 -4.20 9.16
C VAL A 46 2.78 -5.33 8.97
N ASP A 47 1.77 -5.36 9.85
CA ASP A 47 0.58 -6.18 9.64
C ASP A 47 -0.32 -5.53 8.58
N LEU A 48 -0.53 -6.22 7.46
CA LEU A 48 -1.24 -5.66 6.29
C LEU A 48 -2.73 -5.43 6.56
N ASP A 49 -3.34 -6.26 7.41
CA ASP A 49 -4.77 -6.18 7.76
C ASP A 49 -5.05 -4.94 8.63
N ALA A 50 -4.20 -4.72 9.63
CA ALA A 50 -4.26 -3.53 10.47
C ALA A 50 -3.99 -2.25 9.66
N VAL A 51 -3.07 -2.27 8.69
CA VAL A 51 -2.84 -1.12 7.82
C VAL A 51 -4.03 -0.89 6.88
N ALA A 52 -4.62 -1.94 6.30
CA ALA A 52 -5.80 -1.81 5.43
C ALA A 52 -7.02 -1.21 6.17
N THR A 53 -7.14 -1.47 7.48
CA THR A 53 -8.14 -0.83 8.34
C THR A 53 -7.91 0.69 8.47
N LEU A 54 -6.65 1.14 8.45
CA LEU A 54 -6.27 2.55 8.65
C LEU A 54 -6.15 3.34 7.33
N LEU A 55 -5.74 2.66 6.26
CA LEU A 55 -5.57 3.22 4.91
C LEU A 55 -6.43 2.41 3.95
N PRO A 56 -7.76 2.65 3.92
CA PRO A 56 -8.63 1.98 2.96
C PRO A 56 -8.14 2.30 1.55
N CYS A 57 -7.96 1.25 0.75
CA CYS A 57 -7.62 1.40 -0.66
C CYS A 57 -8.76 2.18 -1.32
N ALA A 58 -8.45 3.34 -1.90
CA ALA A 58 -9.37 4.00 -2.82
C ALA A 58 -9.34 3.21 -4.12
N GLU A 59 -10.02 2.07 -4.15
CA GLU A 59 -10.19 1.29 -5.37
C GLU A 59 -10.92 2.19 -6.39
N PRO A 60 -10.34 2.44 -7.58
CA PRO A 60 -11.09 3.11 -8.63
C PRO A 60 -12.28 2.23 -9.00
N GLU A 61 -13.44 2.86 -9.27
CA GLU A 61 -14.63 2.13 -9.70
C GLU A 61 -14.27 1.14 -10.82
N PRO A 62 -14.67 -0.14 -10.72
CA PRO A 62 -14.28 -1.14 -11.70
C PRO A 62 -14.82 -0.74 -13.08
N LEU A 63 -13.90 -0.43 -13.99
CA LEU A 63 -14.21 -0.22 -15.40
C LEU A 63 -14.46 -1.59 -16.04
N TRP A 64 -15.74 -1.94 -16.14
CA TRP A 64 -16.18 -3.11 -16.87
C TRP A 64 -15.73 -2.97 -18.33
N LEU A 65 -14.79 -3.83 -18.75
CA LEU A 65 -14.39 -3.92 -20.15
C LEU A 65 -15.63 -4.28 -20.97
N THR A 66 -16.08 -3.37 -21.82
CA THR A 66 -17.19 -3.65 -22.73
C THR A 66 -16.79 -4.81 -23.63
N THR A 67 -17.59 -5.87 -23.60
CA THR A 67 -17.40 -7.09 -24.37
C THR A 67 -17.07 -6.74 -25.82
N ARG A 68 -15.99 -7.30 -26.37
CA ARG A 68 -15.61 -7.11 -27.78
C ARG A 68 -16.81 -7.43 -28.66
N GLU A 69 -17.28 -6.43 -29.40
CA GLU A 69 -18.23 -6.66 -30.49
C GLU A 69 -17.61 -7.70 -31.44
N PRO A 70 -18.34 -8.77 -31.80
CA PRO A 70 -17.85 -9.70 -32.80
C PRO A 70 -17.85 -8.96 -34.14
N SER A 71 -16.66 -8.55 -34.57
CA SER A 71 -16.39 -8.07 -35.92
C SER A 71 -16.77 -9.16 -36.93
N ARG A 72 -18.05 -9.17 -37.34
CA ARG A 72 -18.58 -10.00 -38.41
C ARG A 72 -18.01 -9.49 -39.73
N ARG A 73 -16.83 -9.98 -40.11
CA ARG A 73 -16.35 -9.85 -41.48
C ARG A 73 -17.18 -10.79 -42.36
N ARG A 74 -17.87 -10.17 -43.32
CA ARG A 74 -18.55 -10.83 -44.45
C ARG A 74 -17.53 -11.45 -45.39
#